data_AF-A0AAW8AMT0-F1
#
_entry.id   AF-A0AAW8AMT0-F1
#
_cell.length_a   1.000
_cell.length_b   1.000
_cell.length_c   1.000
_cell.angle_alpha   90.00
_cell.angle_beta   90.00
_cell.angle_gamma   90.00
#
_symmetry.space_group_name_H-M   'P 1'
#
loop_
_entity.id
_entity.type
_entity.pdbx_description
1 polymer ?
#
loop_
_entity_poly.entity_id
_entity_poly.type
_entity_poly.pdbx_seq_one_letter_code
_entity_poly.pdbx_strand_id
1 'polypeptide(L)'
;IESPEQIQAKTKNVSKKVTSKVKAQLDLRGMRYEEAELELDNYIDQALLANLIQITIVHGIGTGVIREMVQKKLQKHRHIKS
;
A
#
# COMPACT_ATOMS: atom_id res chain seq x y z
N ILE A 1 32.84 -0.98 36.01
CA ILE A 1 33.22 -0.39 34.70
C ILE A 1 33.36 -1.61 33.80
N GLU A 2 32.45 -2.02 32.93
CA GLU A 2 31.29 -1.43 32.28
C GLU A 2 30.32 -2.59 31.98
N SER A 3 29.02 -2.32 32.04
CA SER A 3 27.94 -3.29 31.91
C SER A 3 27.74 -3.74 30.45
N PRO A 4 27.27 -4.98 30.20
CA PRO A 4 27.20 -5.59 28.86
C PRO A 4 26.09 -5.02 27.97
N GLU A 5 26.45 -4.75 26.71
CA GLU A 5 25.58 -4.33 25.61
C GLU A 5 24.63 -5.47 25.21
N GLN A 6 23.39 -5.41 25.69
CA GLN A 6 22.33 -6.35 25.28
C GLN A 6 21.79 -5.96 23.90
N ILE A 7 22.08 -6.81 22.91
CA ILE A 7 21.51 -6.77 21.56
C ILE A 7 20.00 -7.03 21.66
N GLN A 8 19.20 -5.97 21.64
CA GLN A 8 17.74 -6.08 21.57
C GLN A 8 17.32 -6.50 20.16
N ALA A 9 17.07 -7.81 20.00
CA ALA A 9 16.33 -8.33 18.86
C ALA A 9 14.94 -7.66 18.82
N LYS A 10 14.74 -6.74 17.87
CA LYS A 10 13.44 -6.12 17.60
C LYS A 10 12.49 -7.17 17.04
N THR A 11 11.77 -7.86 17.92
CA THR A 11 10.57 -8.62 17.56
C THR A 11 9.55 -7.64 16.99
N LYS A 12 9.39 -7.64 15.67
CA LYS A 12 8.32 -6.92 14.98
C LYS A 12 7.00 -7.59 15.38
N ASN A 13 6.36 -7.09 16.42
CA ASN A 13 4.97 -7.43 16.75
C ASN A 13 4.07 -6.92 15.61
N VAL A 14 3.83 -7.77 14.61
CA VAL A 14 2.78 -7.53 13.60
C VAL A 14 1.45 -7.88 14.25
N SER A 15 0.98 -6.99 15.13
CA SER A 15 -0.42 -6.97 15.54
C SER A 15 -1.23 -6.61 14.29
N LYS A 16 -1.73 -7.65 13.61
CA LYS A 16 -2.72 -7.53 12.56
C LYS A 16 -4.01 -7.04 13.23
N LYS A 17 -4.10 -5.73 13.47
CA LYS A 17 -5.35 -5.07 13.90
C LYS A 17 -6.32 -5.17 12.74
N VAL A 18 -7.20 -6.18 12.78
CA VAL A 18 -8.34 -6.37 11.87
C VAL A 18 -9.45 -5.31 12.09
N THR A 19 -9.08 -4.12 12.56
CA THR A 19 -9.97 -2.97 12.80
C THR A 19 -9.35 -1.65 12.39
N SER A 20 -8.34 -1.67 11.52
CA SER A 20 -7.94 -0.46 10.81
C SER A 20 -9.01 -0.15 9.77
N LYS A 21 -9.85 0.88 10.03
CA LYS A 21 -10.57 1.60 8.98
C LYS A 21 -9.63 1.72 7.78
N VAL A 22 -9.95 1.04 6.67
CA VAL A 22 -9.18 1.12 5.44
C VAL A 22 -9.08 2.61 5.12
N LYS A 23 -7.86 3.15 5.16
CA LYS A 23 -7.65 4.56 4.82
C LYS A 23 -7.97 4.68 3.35
N ALA A 24 -8.72 5.70 2.94
CA ALA A 24 -9.01 5.99 1.54
C ALA A 24 -7.77 6.50 0.76
N GLN A 25 -6.56 6.25 1.25
CA GLN A 25 -5.31 6.64 0.63
C GLN A 25 -4.31 5.49 0.65
N LEU A 26 -3.73 5.19 -0.51
CA LEU A 26 -2.64 4.25 -0.72
C LEU A 26 -1.37 5.01 -1.11
N ASP A 27 -0.24 4.71 -0.49
CA ASP A 27 1.06 5.30 -0.81
C ASP A 27 1.97 4.25 -1.44
N LEU A 28 2.37 4.49 -2.70
CA LEU A 28 3.22 3.61 -3.50
C LEU A 28 4.59 4.23 -3.75
N ARG A 29 4.93 5.34 -3.08
CA ARG A 29 6.21 6.04 -3.30
C ARG A 29 7.38 5.19 -2.86
N GLY A 30 8.40 5.12 -3.72
CA GLY A 30 9.65 4.40 -3.44
C GLY A 30 9.53 2.89 -3.46
N MET A 31 8.35 2.33 -3.77
CA MET A 31 8.17 0.90 -3.98
C MET A 31 8.69 0.48 -5.35
N ARG A 32 9.10 -0.78 -5.49
CA ARG A 32 9.38 -1.36 -6.80
C ARG A 32 8.07 -1.59 -7.55
N TYR A 33 8.17 -1.71 -8.88
CA TYR A 33 7.02 -1.93 -9.76
C TYR A 33 6.13 -3.09 -9.30
N GLU A 34 6.72 -4.25 -9.09
CA GLU A 34 6.00 -5.49 -8.75
C GLU A 34 5.36 -5.41 -7.35
N GLU A 35 6.07 -4.82 -6.39
CA GLU A 35 5.55 -4.59 -5.03
C GLU A 35 4.36 -3.63 -5.05
N ALA A 36 4.47 -2.54 -5.82
CA ALA A 36 3.40 -1.56 -5.95
C ALA A 36 2.16 -2.13 -6.66
N GLU A 37 2.35 -3.02 -7.63
CA GLU A 37 1.24 -3.69 -8.31
C GLU A 37 0.48 -4.62 -7.35
N LEU A 38 1.20 -5.44 -6.60
CA LEU A 38 0.60 -6.34 -5.61
C LEU A 38 -0.15 -5.56 -4.52
N GLU A 39 0.46 -4.49 -4.01
CA GLU A 39 -0.12 -3.66 -2.97
C GLU A 39 -1.37 -2.92 -3.47
N LEU A 40 -1.36 -2.44 -4.71
CA LEU A 40 -2.51 -1.80 -5.35
C LEU A 40 -3.69 -2.77 -5.46
N ASP A 41 -3.45 -4.01 -5.93
CA ASP A 41 -4.50 -5.03 -6.07
C ASP A 41 -5.13 -5.36 -4.71
N ASN A 42 -4.29 -5.67 -3.71
CA ASN A 42 -4.75 -5.96 -2.36
C ASN A 42 -5.53 -4.79 -1.74
N TYR A 43 -5.14 -3.56 -2.06
CA TYR A 43 -5.80 -2.37 -1.55
C TYR A 43 -7.15 -2.11 -2.25
N ILE A 44 -7.26 -2.37 -3.55
CA ILE A 44 -8.54 -2.27 -4.27
C ILE A 44 -9.57 -3.23 -3.66
N ASP A 45 -9.17 -4.47 -3.39
CA ASP A 45 -10.06 -5.45 -2.77
C ASP A 45 -10.52 -5.00 -1.37
N GLN A 46 -9.61 -4.48 -0.56
CA GLN A 46 -9.95 -3.91 0.75
C GLN A 46 -10.85 -2.69 0.65
N ALA A 47 -10.62 -1.81 -0.33
CA ALA A 47 -11.44 -0.63 -0.55
C ALA A 47 -12.86 -1.00 -0.99
N LEU A 48 -13.01 -2.04 -1.80
CA LEU A 48 -14.29 -2.60 -2.21
C LEU A 48 -15.03 -3.21 -1.01
N LEU A 49 -14.34 -4.01 -0.18
CA LEU A 49 -14.92 -4.57 1.05
C LEU A 49 -15.31 -3.51 2.07
N ALA A 50 -14.58 -2.40 2.10
CA ALA A 50 -14.87 -1.25 2.96
C ALA A 50 -15.92 -0.28 2.38
N ASN A 51 -16.50 -0.59 1.21
CA ASN A 51 -17.44 0.27 0.48
C ASN A 51 -16.93 1.71 0.27
N LEU A 52 -15.63 1.88 0.03
CA LEU A 52 -15.05 3.18 -0.26
C LEU A 52 -15.42 3.61 -1.68
N ILE A 53 -16.16 4.73 -1.80
CA ILE A 53 -16.60 5.29 -3.09
C ILE A 53 -15.42 5.95 -3.82
N GLN A 54 -14.46 6.50 -3.07
CA GLN A 54 -13.31 7.23 -3.61
C GLN A 54 -12.05 6.84 -2.84
N ILE A 55 -10.96 6.64 -3.59
CA ILE A 55 -9.63 6.36 -3.06
C ILE A 55 -8.60 7.28 -3.72
N THR A 56 -7.53 7.58 -2.99
CA THR A 56 -6.40 8.39 -3.46
C THR A 56 -5.16 7.50 -3.54
N ILE A 57 -4.51 7.43 -4.70
CA ILE A 57 -3.28 6.65 -4.88
C ILE A 57 -2.11 7.61 -5.09
N VAL A 58 -1.13 7.55 -4.21
CA VAL A 58 0.08 8.39 -4.26
C VAL A 58 1.19 7.60 -4.95
N HIS A 59 1.41 7.87 -6.24
CA HIS A 59 2.41 7.18 -7.08
C HIS A 59 3.77 7.90 -7.19
N GLY A 60 3.91 9.08 -6.56
CA GLY A 60 5.13 9.89 -6.61
C GLY A 60 5.32 10.66 -7.93
N ILE A 61 6.39 11.45 -8.00
CA ILE A 61 6.66 12.44 -9.06
C ILE A 61 7.68 11.95 -10.10
N GLY A 62 8.47 10.90 -9.80
CA GLY A 62 9.66 10.48 -10.57
C GLY A 62 9.40 10.04 -12.02
N THR A 63 9.88 8.87 -12.41
CA THR A 63 9.85 8.41 -13.82
C THR A 63 8.46 8.08 -14.37
N GLY A 64 7.38 8.27 -13.59
CA GLY A 64 6.00 8.00 -14.02
C GLY A 64 5.64 6.52 -14.18
N VAL A 65 6.60 5.60 -14.03
CA VAL A 65 6.38 4.15 -14.21
C VAL A 65 5.25 3.61 -13.32
N ILE A 66 5.22 3.99 -12.03
CA ILE A 66 4.15 3.58 -11.11
C ILE A 66 2.82 4.23 -11.52
N ARG A 67 2.82 5.48 -11.98
CA ARG A 67 1.61 6.16 -12.46
C ARG A 67 1.02 5.41 -13.65
N GLU A 68 1.84 5.06 -14.64
CA GLU A 68 1.39 4.31 -15.81
C GLU A 68 0.88 2.92 -15.44
N MET A 69 1.56 2.22 -14.53
CA MET A 69 1.12 0.92 -14.01
C MET A 69 -0.26 1.02 -13.36
N VAL A 70 -0.41 1.96 -12.42
CA VAL A 70 -1.68 2.21 -11.71
C VAL A 70 -2.78 2.52 -12.72
N GLN A 71 -2.53 3.42 -13.67
CA GLN A 71 -3.54 3.81 -14.66
C GLN A 71 -3.96 2.63 -15.55
N LYS A 72 -3.00 1.82 -16.04
CA LYS A 72 -3.28 0.61 -16.82
C LYS A 72 -4.07 -0.42 -16.01
N LYS A 73 -3.78 -0.56 -14.72
CA LYS A 73 -4.45 -1.52 -13.84
C LYS A 73 -5.88 -1.10 -13.53
N LEU A 74 -6.09 0.17 -13.17
CA LEU A 74 -7.42 0.72 -12.89
C LEU A 74 -8.34 0.67 -14.12
N GLN A 75 -7.82 0.95 -15.32
CA GLN A 75 -8.60 0.82 -16.56
C GLN A 75 -9.07 -0.62 -16.85
N LYS A 76 -8.32 -1.63 -16.41
CA LYS A 76 -8.71 -3.04 -16.55
C LYS A 76 -9.77 -3.46 -15.52
N HIS A 77 -9.83 -2.81 -14.36
CA HIS A 77 -10.80 -3.13 -13.32
C HIS A 77 -12.18 -2.56 -13.66
N ARG A 78 -13.11 -3.43 -14.06
CA ARG A 78 -14.50 -3.06 -14.44
C ARG A 78 -15.28 -2.32 -13.34
N HIS A 79 -14.85 -2.43 -12.08
CA HIS A 79 -15.51 -1.83 -10.92
C HIS A 79 -15.04 -0.39 -10.62
N ILE A 80 -14.02 0.10 -11.32
CA ILE A 80 -13.43 1.42 -11.06
C ILE A 80 -13.63 2.30 -12.28
N LYS A 81 -14.21 3.50 -12.08
CA LYS A 81 -14.12 4.57 -13.07
C LYS A 81 -12.75 5.25 -12.92
N SER A 82 -11.87 5.08 -13.91
CA SER A 82 -10.52 5.66 -13.95
C SER A 82 -10.51 7.12 -14.37
#